data_AF-A0A933MCL3-F1
#
_entry.id   AF-A0A933MCL3-F1
#
_cell.length_a   1.000
_cell.length_b   1.000
_cell.length_c   1.000
_cell.angle_alpha   90.00
_cell.angle_beta   90.00
_cell.angle_gamma   90.00
#
_symmetry.space_group_name_H-M   'P 1'
#
loop_
_entity.id
_entity.type
_entity.pdbx_description
1 polymer ?
#
loop_
_entity_poly.entity_id
_entity_poly.type
_entity_poly.pdbx_seq_one_letter_code
_entity_poly.pdbx_strand_id
1 'polypeptide(L)'
;MNFNVDRAFGIVVRRERQRLRMSQAELARKAGFPQPTVSRLERGTRSATLAEVAALAGALNASVGGLLSETESALGGPRRGMEGLAAAAAPAFSPVFHAALADPDAALSQLATHGVRFLGGPDRPALFGLPLEETILAALKHAHDPRVFEALPGLLVRHARSLDWGKLASGAFALQMQNRLGMAVAAALQLRGSAPGRAQEAWDALREAHDRLAEARLDREEILGPKPKTAEALALLAQRTPPWLRFWHGLGRADLDSMRRGLPR
;
A
#
# COMPACT_ATOMS: atom_id res chain seq x y z
N MET A 1 23.59 7.93 -10.32
CA MET A 1 23.19 9.16 -9.59
C MET A 1 23.77 9.08 -8.19
N ASN A 2 24.66 10.00 -7.81
CA ASN A 2 25.25 10.01 -6.47
C ASN A 2 24.32 10.81 -5.54
N PHE A 3 23.41 10.12 -4.84
CA PHE A 3 22.52 10.75 -3.87
C PHE A 3 23.32 11.11 -2.62
N ASN A 4 23.42 12.40 -2.31
CA ASN A 4 24.15 12.86 -1.14
C ASN A 4 23.20 12.99 0.06
N VAL A 5 23.21 11.96 0.92
CA VAL A 5 22.41 11.86 2.17
C VAL A 5 22.62 13.06 3.08
N ASP A 6 23.86 13.56 3.19
CA ASP A 6 24.17 14.72 4.03
C ASP A 6 23.50 15.99 3.51
N ARG A 7 23.39 16.14 2.18
CA ARG A 7 22.69 17.26 1.57
C ARG A 7 21.18 17.18 1.82
N ALA A 8 20.59 16.00 1.71
CA ALA A 8 19.16 15.81 2.00
C ALA A 8 18.84 16.10 3.48
N PHE A 9 19.66 15.56 4.39
CA PHE A 9 19.52 15.82 5.82
C PHE A 9 19.66 17.30 6.15
N GLY A 10 20.65 17.98 5.55
CA GLY A 10 20.85 19.41 5.70
C GLY A 10 19.65 20.27 5.24
N ILE A 11 18.98 19.88 4.16
CA ILE A 11 17.77 20.55 3.67
C ILE A 11 16.63 20.39 4.68
N VAL A 12 16.43 19.19 5.23
CA VAL A 12 15.39 18.91 6.23
C VAL A 12 15.60 19.73 7.50
N VAL A 13 16.82 19.72 8.05
CA VAL A 13 17.18 20.51 9.23
C VAL A 13 16.94 22.00 9.00
N ARG A 14 17.34 22.52 7.84
CA ARG A 14 17.11 23.92 7.47
C ARG A 14 15.62 24.26 7.40
N ARG A 15 14.81 23.39 6.80
CA ARG A 15 13.37 23.58 6.66
C ARG A 15 12.69 23.63 8.03
N GLU A 16 12.95 22.65 8.90
CA GLU A 16 12.36 22.60 10.24
C GLU A 16 12.79 23.80 11.09
N ARG A 17 14.05 24.20 11.00
CA ARG A 17 14.53 25.43 11.66
C ARG A 17 13.76 26.66 11.20
N GLN A 18 13.56 26.82 9.89
CA GLN A 18 12.83 27.95 9.31
C GLN A 18 11.34 27.93 9.68
N ARG A 19 10.73 26.74 9.76
CA ARG A 19 9.35 26.56 10.23
C ARG A 19 9.15 27.07 11.66
N LEU A 20 10.14 26.84 12.52
CA LEU A 20 10.18 27.36 13.89
C LEU A 20 10.71 28.80 14.00
N ARG A 21 10.95 29.47 12.87
CA ARG A 21 11.48 30.85 12.78
C ARG A 21 12.79 31.07 13.55
N MET A 22 13.62 30.03 13.67
CA MET A 22 14.91 30.12 14.34
C MET A 22 16.01 30.52 13.37
N SER A 23 16.97 31.32 13.82
CA SER A 23 18.26 31.51 13.15
C SER A 23 19.17 30.29 13.34
N GLN A 24 20.22 30.16 12.51
CA GLN A 24 21.22 29.09 12.68
C GLN A 24 21.91 29.18 14.05
N ALA A 25 22.14 30.39 14.57
CA ALA A 25 22.74 30.60 15.89
C ALA A 25 21.83 30.13 17.02
N GLU A 26 20.52 30.34 16.90
CA GLU A 26 19.55 29.88 17.90
C GLU A 26 19.39 28.37 17.91
N LEU A 27 19.35 27.74 16.73
CA LEU A 27 19.34 26.27 16.64
C LEU A 27 20.61 25.68 17.25
N ALA A 28 21.77 26.26 16.94
CA ALA A 28 23.06 25.82 17.48
C ALA A 28 23.09 25.90 19.01
N ARG A 29 22.61 27.03 19.58
CA ARG A 29 22.49 27.22 21.02
C ARG A 29 21.56 26.19 21.66
N LYS A 30 20.40 25.91 21.05
CA LYS A 30 19.44 24.92 21.56
C LYS A 30 19.95 23.48 21.47
N ALA A 31 20.71 23.16 20.43
CA ALA A 31 21.24 21.82 20.20
C ALA A 31 22.61 21.58 20.88
N GLY A 32 23.18 22.60 21.53
CA GLY A 32 24.40 22.45 22.33
C GLY A 32 25.70 22.35 21.52
N PHE A 33 25.76 22.95 20.33
CA PHE A 33 26.98 22.95 19.51
C PHE A 33 27.23 24.28 18.76
N PRO A 34 28.44 24.56 18.24
CA PRO A 34 28.79 25.85 17.62
C PRO A 34 27.94 26.19 16.37
N GLN A 35 27.62 27.47 16.12
CA GLN A 35 26.85 27.87 14.93
C GLN A 35 27.46 27.42 13.57
N PRO A 36 28.80 27.40 13.38
CA PRO A 36 29.40 26.88 12.15
C PRO A 36 29.11 25.39 11.89
N THR A 37 28.82 24.62 12.95
CA THR A 37 28.42 23.21 12.89
C THR A 37 27.05 23.07 12.23
N VAL A 38 26.04 23.85 12.65
CA VAL A 38 24.72 23.93 11.97
C VAL A 38 24.90 24.33 10.51
N SER A 39 25.72 25.35 10.25
CA SER A 39 25.92 25.88 8.90
C SER A 39 26.48 24.84 7.93
N ARG A 40 27.46 24.03 8.37
CA ARG A 40 28.05 22.95 7.57
C ARG A 40 27.10 21.77 7.36
N LEU A 41 26.27 21.46 8.37
CA LEU A 41 25.22 20.44 8.28
C LEU A 41 24.15 20.84 7.26
N GLU A 42 23.61 22.05 7.34
CA GLU A 42 22.55 22.52 6.42
C GLU A 42 23.02 22.58 4.96
N ARG A 43 24.32 22.78 4.73
CA ARG A 43 24.91 22.71 3.39
C ARG A 43 25.22 21.29 2.90
N GLY A 44 25.17 20.27 3.77
CA GLY A 44 25.59 18.90 3.45
C GLY A 44 27.09 18.78 3.21
N THR A 45 27.90 19.70 3.76
CA THR A 45 29.37 19.68 3.64
C THR A 45 30.04 18.79 4.69
N ARG A 46 29.25 18.22 5.60
CA ARG A 46 29.67 17.21 6.57
C ARG A 46 28.48 16.34 6.97
N SER A 47 28.76 15.12 7.36
CA SER A 47 27.77 14.19 7.93
C SER A 47 27.50 14.50 9.41
N ALA A 48 26.28 14.22 9.85
CA ALA A 48 25.91 14.31 11.27
C ALA A 48 26.15 12.96 11.96
N THR A 49 26.69 12.99 13.16
CA THR A 49 26.71 11.81 14.05
C THR A 49 25.31 11.56 14.63
N LEU A 50 25.03 10.33 15.09
CA LEU A 50 23.75 10.01 15.71
C LEU A 50 23.44 10.89 16.94
N ALA A 51 24.47 11.24 17.73
CA ALA A 51 24.33 12.15 18.86
C ALA A 51 23.92 13.57 18.41
N GLU A 52 24.49 14.08 17.32
CA GLU A 52 24.10 15.38 16.75
C GLU A 52 22.69 15.34 16.16
N VAL A 53 22.28 14.23 15.54
CA VAL A 53 20.90 14.03 15.06
C VAL A 53 19.91 14.07 16.22
N ALA A 54 20.21 13.37 17.33
CA ALA A 54 19.38 13.39 18.53
C ALA A 54 19.27 14.79 19.16
N ALA A 55 20.39 15.52 19.25
CA ALA A 55 20.43 16.89 19.76
C ALA A 55 19.63 17.86 18.87
N LEU A 56 19.76 17.74 17.55
CA LEU A 56 18.97 18.51 16.59
C LEU A 56 17.48 18.20 16.68
N ALA A 57 17.10 16.93 16.81
CA ALA A 57 15.72 16.51 16.96
C ALA A 57 15.07 17.18 18.18
N GLY A 58 15.74 17.12 19.34
CA GLY A 58 15.29 17.81 20.55
C GLY A 58 15.16 19.33 20.36
N ALA A 59 16.16 19.96 19.74
CA ALA A 59 16.14 21.41 19.50
C ALA A 59 15.03 21.86 18.52
N LEU A 60 14.68 21.01 17.56
CA LEU A 60 13.65 21.22 16.54
C LEU A 60 12.25 20.73 16.97
N ASN A 61 12.09 20.26 18.20
CA ASN A 61 10.83 19.66 18.68
C ASN A 61 10.31 18.55 17.74
N ALA A 62 11.23 17.71 17.26
CA ALA A 62 10.97 16.58 16.37
C ALA A 62 11.52 15.29 16.99
N SER A 63 11.01 14.13 16.55
CA SER A 63 11.64 12.85 16.88
C SER A 63 12.80 12.57 15.93
N VAL A 64 13.79 11.78 16.38
CA VAL A 64 14.89 11.31 15.52
C VAL A 64 14.35 10.58 14.30
N GLY A 65 13.40 9.65 14.51
CA GLY A 65 12.74 8.93 13.42
C GLY A 65 11.99 9.85 12.45
N GLY A 66 11.36 10.91 12.97
CA GLY A 66 10.70 11.94 12.16
C GLY A 66 11.68 12.61 11.21
N LEU A 67 12.80 13.15 11.72
CA LEU A 67 13.83 13.80 10.90
C LEU A 67 14.44 12.87 9.85
N LEU A 68 14.69 11.61 10.20
CA LEU A 68 15.22 10.61 9.25
C LEU A 68 14.19 10.29 8.16
N SER A 69 12.92 10.11 8.51
CA SER A 69 11.84 9.88 7.55
C SER A 69 11.68 11.04 6.55
N GLU A 70 11.80 12.29 7.00
CA GLU A 70 11.77 13.42 6.04
C GLU A 70 13.00 13.47 5.16
N THR A 71 14.14 13.00 5.67
CA THR A 71 15.40 12.92 4.92
C THR A 71 15.31 11.85 3.85
N GLU A 72 14.75 10.68 4.16
CA GLU A 72 14.41 9.63 3.20
C GLU A 72 13.46 10.16 2.12
N SER A 73 12.45 10.93 2.52
CA SER A 73 11.51 11.58 1.59
C SER A 73 12.22 12.58 0.67
N ALA A 74 13.15 13.38 1.21
CA ALA A 74 13.97 14.33 0.44
C ALA A 74 14.96 13.62 -0.51
N LEU A 75 15.34 12.38 -0.22
CA LEU A 75 16.14 11.52 -1.09
C LEU A 75 15.33 10.88 -2.24
N GLY A 76 14.02 11.12 -2.30
CA GLY A 76 13.12 10.49 -3.27
C GLY A 76 12.25 9.37 -2.70
N GLY A 77 12.22 9.21 -1.37
CA GLY A 77 11.19 8.44 -0.68
C GLY A 77 9.79 9.05 -0.88
N PRO A 78 8.73 8.25 -0.73
CA PRO A 78 7.35 8.65 -1.08
C PRO A 78 6.97 10.00 -0.47
N ARG A 79 6.60 10.95 -1.35
CA ARG A 79 6.29 12.35 -1.00
C ARG A 79 5.10 12.43 -0.04
N ARG A 80 5.27 13.16 1.07
CA ARG A 80 4.21 13.55 2.00
C ARG A 80 3.12 14.38 1.30
N GLY A 81 2.06 13.69 0.91
CA GLY A 81 0.66 14.16 0.96
C GLY A 81 -0.16 13.37 2.00
N MET A 82 0.51 12.65 2.90
CA MET A 82 -0.02 11.47 3.63
C MET A 82 -0.21 11.67 5.14
N GLU A 83 -0.30 12.90 5.65
CA GLU A 83 -0.48 13.14 7.10
C GLU A 83 -1.90 12.82 7.61
N GLY A 84 -2.88 12.63 6.73
CA GLY A 84 -4.24 12.21 7.12
C GLY A 84 -4.46 10.70 7.28
N LEU A 85 -3.51 9.86 6.87
CA LEU A 85 -3.72 8.41 6.70
C LEU A 85 -2.74 7.54 7.48
N ALA A 86 -1.50 8.00 7.68
CA ALA A 86 -0.50 7.27 8.47
C ALA A 86 -0.63 7.49 9.99
N ALA A 87 -1.45 8.45 10.43
CA ALA A 87 -1.72 8.72 11.85
C ALA A 87 -2.77 7.77 12.44
N ALA A 88 -3.52 7.02 11.61
CA ALA A 88 -4.14 5.80 12.09
C ALA A 88 -3.00 4.79 12.24
N ALA A 89 -2.70 4.40 13.49
CA ALA A 89 -1.71 3.38 13.82
C ALA A 89 -1.67 2.31 12.72
N ALA A 90 -0.47 2.02 12.18
CA ALA A 90 -0.29 0.90 11.25
C ALA A 90 -1.15 -0.26 11.77
N PRO A 91 -2.13 -0.76 10.98
CA PRO A 91 -3.19 -1.60 11.54
C PRO A 91 -2.52 -2.73 12.30
N ALA A 92 -2.80 -2.84 13.60
CA ALA A 92 -2.34 -3.95 14.39
C ALA A 92 -3.02 -5.20 13.84
N PHE A 93 -2.34 -5.89 12.93
CA PHE A 93 -2.85 -7.10 12.33
C PHE A 93 -2.89 -8.22 13.36
N SER A 94 -3.89 -9.09 13.25
CA SER A 94 -3.97 -10.24 14.16
C SER A 94 -2.78 -11.19 13.97
N PRO A 95 -2.38 -11.96 14.99
CA PRO A 95 -1.35 -13.00 14.82
C PRO A 95 -1.70 -14.02 13.73
N VAL A 96 -3.00 -14.35 13.61
CA VAL A 96 -3.52 -15.27 12.57
C VAL A 96 -3.37 -14.67 11.17
N PHE A 97 -3.44 -13.35 11.03
CA PHE A 97 -3.22 -12.69 9.75
C PHE A 97 -1.81 -12.93 9.24
N HIS A 98 -0.79 -12.91 10.10
CA HIS A 98 0.58 -13.17 9.66
C HIS A 98 0.79 -14.59 9.12
N ALA A 99 0.07 -15.58 9.67
CA ALA A 99 0.07 -16.94 9.12
C ALA A 99 -0.61 -16.98 7.74
N ALA A 100 -1.79 -16.36 7.59
CA ALA A 100 -2.49 -16.29 6.31
C ALA A 100 -1.75 -15.47 5.25
N LEU A 101 -0.95 -14.48 5.65
CA LEU A 101 -0.13 -13.67 4.75
C LEU A 101 1.10 -14.45 4.23
N ALA A 102 1.56 -15.46 4.98
CA ALA A 102 2.75 -16.24 4.63
C ALA A 102 2.40 -17.46 3.75
N ASP A 103 1.23 -18.04 3.93
CA ASP A 103 0.83 -19.31 3.32
C ASP A 103 -0.42 -19.16 2.41
N PRO A 104 -0.31 -19.48 1.11
CA PRO A 104 -1.45 -19.40 0.19
C PRO A 104 -2.62 -20.31 0.59
N ASP A 105 -2.37 -21.49 1.16
CA ASP A 105 -3.45 -22.40 1.55
C ASP A 105 -4.19 -21.88 2.77
N ALA A 106 -3.47 -21.27 3.71
CA ALA A 106 -4.08 -20.55 4.83
C ALA A 106 -4.93 -19.37 4.34
N ALA A 107 -4.47 -18.59 3.35
CA ALA A 107 -5.27 -17.52 2.75
C ALA A 107 -6.55 -18.04 2.07
N LEU A 108 -6.46 -19.16 1.34
CA LEU A 108 -7.61 -19.82 0.72
C LEU A 108 -8.60 -20.33 1.77
N SER A 109 -8.13 -20.97 2.84
CA SER A 109 -8.97 -21.40 3.96
C SER A 109 -9.68 -20.23 4.65
N GLN A 110 -9.06 -19.05 4.72
CA GLN A 110 -9.69 -17.83 5.23
C GLN A 110 -10.75 -17.30 4.27
N LEU A 111 -10.50 -17.28 2.96
CA LEU A 111 -11.52 -16.91 1.96
C LEU A 111 -12.75 -17.84 2.02
N ALA A 112 -12.54 -19.14 2.31
CA ALA A 112 -13.62 -20.10 2.48
C ALA A 112 -14.55 -19.77 3.67
N THR A 113 -14.02 -19.18 4.75
CA THR A 113 -14.86 -18.72 5.90
C THR A 113 -15.85 -17.63 5.49
N HIS A 114 -15.54 -16.88 4.42
CA HIS A 114 -16.40 -15.82 3.86
C HIS A 114 -17.27 -16.32 2.69
N GLY A 115 -17.38 -17.64 2.53
CA GLY A 115 -18.27 -18.28 1.56
C GLY A 115 -17.73 -18.30 0.12
N VAL A 116 -16.42 -18.10 -0.07
CA VAL A 116 -15.75 -18.35 -1.35
C VAL A 116 -15.55 -19.86 -1.53
N ARG A 117 -15.81 -20.39 -2.73
CA ARG A 117 -15.59 -21.80 -3.07
C ARG A 117 -14.51 -21.92 -4.14
N PHE A 118 -13.57 -22.83 -3.93
CA PHE A 118 -12.48 -23.11 -4.85
C PHE A 118 -12.61 -24.52 -5.43
N LEU A 119 -12.36 -24.67 -6.73
CA LEU A 119 -12.13 -25.99 -7.32
C LEU A 119 -10.76 -26.49 -6.89
N GLY A 120 -10.71 -27.62 -6.16
CA GLY A 120 -9.47 -28.19 -5.64
C GLY A 120 -8.80 -27.38 -4.52
N GLY A 121 -9.57 -26.55 -3.79
CA GLY A 121 -9.08 -25.86 -2.59
C GLY A 121 -9.13 -26.75 -1.35
N PRO A 122 -8.58 -26.30 -0.21
CA PRO A 122 -8.57 -27.06 1.03
C PRO A 122 -9.99 -27.45 1.45
N ASP A 123 -10.18 -28.73 1.81
CA ASP A 123 -11.48 -29.34 2.16
C ASP A 123 -12.17 -28.71 3.38
N ARG A 124 -11.44 -27.87 4.14
CA ARG A 124 -11.94 -27.29 5.40
C ARG A 124 -11.65 -25.78 5.50
N PRO A 125 -12.67 -24.97 5.88
CA PRO A 125 -12.46 -23.58 6.23
C PRO A 125 -11.55 -23.47 7.47
N ALA A 126 -10.92 -22.30 7.63
CA ALA A 126 -10.10 -22.05 8.81
C ALA A 126 -10.91 -22.16 10.11
N LEU A 127 -10.30 -22.71 11.17
CA LEU A 127 -10.94 -22.86 12.49
C LEU A 127 -11.24 -21.50 13.15
N PHE A 128 -10.41 -20.49 12.89
CA PHE A 128 -10.59 -19.12 13.36
C PHE A 128 -10.63 -18.19 12.14
N GLY A 129 -11.80 -17.62 11.86
CA GLY A 129 -12.00 -16.70 10.75
C GLY A 129 -11.38 -15.33 11.04
N LEU A 130 -10.59 -14.84 10.10
CA LEU A 130 -10.09 -13.47 10.12
C LEU A 130 -11.21 -12.47 9.81
N PRO A 131 -11.11 -11.23 10.34
CA PRO A 131 -11.88 -10.10 9.82
C PRO A 131 -11.73 -10.01 8.30
N LEU A 132 -12.80 -9.61 7.62
CA LEU A 132 -12.85 -9.65 6.16
C LEU A 132 -11.74 -8.81 5.51
N GLU A 133 -11.41 -7.65 6.07
CA GLU A 133 -10.33 -6.79 5.57
C GLU A 133 -8.97 -7.50 5.64
N GLU A 134 -8.70 -8.23 6.73
CA GLU A 134 -7.47 -9.00 6.90
C GLU A 134 -7.43 -10.21 5.95
N THR A 135 -8.56 -10.88 5.74
CA THR A 135 -8.69 -11.94 4.74
C THR A 135 -8.37 -11.42 3.33
N ILE A 136 -8.93 -10.27 2.95
CA ILE A 136 -8.68 -9.66 1.64
C ILE A 136 -7.20 -9.28 1.50
N LEU A 137 -6.60 -8.67 2.52
CA LEU A 137 -5.18 -8.31 2.51
C LEU A 137 -4.28 -9.54 2.39
N ALA A 138 -4.55 -10.60 3.16
CA ALA A 138 -3.80 -11.85 3.05
C ALA A 138 -3.93 -12.46 1.65
N ALA A 139 -5.15 -12.52 1.10
CA ALA A 139 -5.40 -13.01 -0.24
C ALA A 139 -4.67 -12.19 -1.32
N LEU A 140 -4.62 -10.85 -1.19
CA LEU A 140 -3.91 -9.98 -2.15
C LEU A 140 -2.42 -10.31 -2.24
N LYS A 141 -1.78 -10.80 -1.19
CA LYS A 141 -0.39 -11.27 -1.23
C LYS A 141 -0.20 -12.43 -2.21
N HIS A 142 -1.23 -13.25 -2.36
CA HIS A 142 -1.27 -14.44 -3.22
C HIS A 142 -2.05 -14.25 -4.52
N ALA A 143 -2.40 -13.01 -4.90
CA ALA A 143 -3.14 -12.68 -6.12
C ALA A 143 -2.44 -13.05 -7.45
N HIS A 144 -1.21 -13.56 -7.40
CA HIS A 144 -0.57 -14.19 -8.55
C HIS A 144 -1.22 -15.55 -8.91
N ASP A 145 -1.87 -16.21 -7.95
CA ASP A 145 -2.74 -17.35 -8.22
C ASP A 145 -4.08 -16.85 -8.80
N PRO A 146 -4.45 -17.26 -10.02
CA PRO A 146 -5.73 -16.86 -10.63
C PRO A 146 -6.93 -17.17 -9.74
N ARG A 147 -6.92 -18.30 -9.02
CA ARG A 147 -8.04 -18.71 -8.14
C ARG A 147 -8.27 -17.71 -7.02
N VAL A 148 -7.18 -17.19 -6.45
CA VAL A 148 -7.23 -16.19 -5.38
C VAL A 148 -7.73 -14.86 -5.94
N PHE A 149 -7.15 -14.38 -7.03
CA PHE A 149 -7.54 -13.09 -7.60
C PHE A 149 -8.99 -13.10 -8.11
N GLU A 150 -9.44 -14.18 -8.76
CA GLU A 150 -10.79 -14.29 -9.31
C GLU A 150 -11.89 -14.31 -8.24
N ALA A 151 -11.56 -14.70 -7.00
CA ALA A 151 -12.47 -14.67 -5.87
C ALA A 151 -12.72 -13.26 -5.31
N LEU A 152 -11.73 -12.37 -5.40
CA LEU A 152 -11.76 -11.07 -4.73
C LEU A 152 -12.86 -10.12 -5.24
N PRO A 153 -13.09 -9.97 -6.56
CA PRO A 153 -14.10 -9.05 -7.06
C PRO A 153 -15.50 -9.33 -6.53
N GLY A 154 -15.92 -10.60 -6.51
CA GLY A 154 -17.24 -11.00 -6.00
C GLY A 154 -17.39 -10.73 -4.51
N LEU A 155 -16.33 -10.94 -3.74
CA LEU A 155 -16.29 -10.67 -2.29
C LEU A 155 -16.40 -9.16 -2.01
N LEU A 156 -15.67 -8.33 -2.77
CA LEU A 156 -15.75 -6.88 -2.70
C LEU A 156 -17.15 -6.37 -3.04
N VAL A 157 -17.77 -6.86 -4.12
CA VAL A 157 -19.16 -6.49 -4.48
C VAL A 157 -20.15 -6.88 -3.38
N ARG A 158 -19.98 -8.05 -2.76
CA ARG A 158 -20.87 -8.53 -1.69
C ARG A 158 -20.81 -7.66 -0.44
N HIS A 159 -19.61 -7.20 -0.07
CA HIS A 159 -19.35 -6.55 1.22
C HIS A 159 -19.00 -5.06 1.11
N ALA A 160 -19.12 -4.44 -0.06
CA ALA A 160 -18.69 -3.06 -0.30
C ALA A 160 -19.22 -2.04 0.73
N ARG A 161 -20.43 -2.25 1.27
CA ARG A 161 -21.04 -1.36 2.28
C ARG A 161 -20.59 -1.63 3.71
N SER A 162 -20.15 -2.84 4.00
CA SER A 162 -19.76 -3.27 5.36
C SER A 162 -18.24 -3.25 5.58
N LEU A 163 -17.46 -3.16 4.50
CA LEU A 163 -16.01 -3.09 4.56
C LEU A 163 -15.55 -1.78 5.19
N ASP A 164 -14.58 -1.89 6.11
CA ASP A 164 -13.79 -0.74 6.52
C ASP A 164 -12.74 -0.44 5.44
N TRP A 165 -13.12 0.39 4.47
CA TRP A 165 -12.25 0.84 3.39
C TRP A 165 -11.02 1.61 3.88
N GLY A 166 -11.13 2.29 5.03
CA GLY A 166 -10.00 2.99 5.65
C GLY A 166 -8.94 2.01 6.15
N LYS A 167 -9.35 0.98 6.89
CA LYS A 167 -8.48 -0.11 7.34
C LYS A 167 -7.90 -0.88 6.16
N LEU A 168 -8.73 -1.23 5.17
CA LEU A 168 -8.31 -2.01 4.01
C LEU A 168 -7.28 -1.24 3.16
N ALA A 169 -7.52 0.03 2.87
CA ALA A 169 -6.56 0.87 2.14
C ALA A 169 -5.26 1.06 2.93
N SER A 170 -5.35 1.41 4.22
CA SER A 170 -4.18 1.60 5.09
C SER A 170 -3.31 0.34 5.19
N GLY A 171 -3.95 -0.84 5.33
CA GLY A 171 -3.27 -2.12 5.31
C GLY A 171 -2.61 -2.43 3.96
N ALA A 172 -3.29 -2.14 2.85
CA ALA A 172 -2.71 -2.31 1.52
C ALA A 172 -1.49 -1.40 1.31
N PHE A 173 -1.52 -0.17 1.81
CA PHE A 173 -0.35 0.73 1.79
C PHE A 173 0.82 0.21 2.63
N ALA A 174 0.54 -0.21 3.87
CA ALA A 174 1.55 -0.77 4.77
C ALA A 174 2.25 -1.99 4.15
N LEU A 175 1.53 -2.77 3.35
CA LEU A 175 2.03 -3.99 2.71
C LEU A 175 2.46 -3.79 1.24
N GLN A 176 2.41 -2.56 0.72
CA GLN A 176 2.76 -2.22 -0.67
C GLN A 176 1.94 -3.02 -1.71
N MET A 177 0.63 -3.17 -1.47
CA MET A 177 -0.32 -3.92 -2.29
C MET A 177 -1.44 -3.04 -2.86
N GLN A 178 -1.31 -1.72 -2.85
CA GLN A 178 -2.33 -0.80 -3.36
C GLN A 178 -2.69 -1.06 -4.83
N ASN A 179 -1.73 -1.43 -5.69
CA ASN A 179 -2.02 -1.79 -7.08
C ASN A 179 -2.88 -3.05 -7.13
N ARG A 180 -2.56 -4.08 -6.33
CA ARG A 180 -3.34 -5.32 -6.29
C ARG A 180 -4.76 -5.10 -5.80
N LEU A 181 -4.92 -4.30 -4.75
CA LEU A 181 -6.25 -3.93 -4.26
C LEU A 181 -7.01 -3.13 -5.32
N GLY A 182 -6.36 -2.14 -5.94
CA GLY A 182 -6.92 -1.34 -7.03
C GLY A 182 -7.37 -2.20 -8.22
N MET A 183 -6.58 -3.20 -8.62
CA MET A 183 -6.93 -4.18 -9.65
C MET A 183 -8.18 -4.99 -9.27
N ALA A 184 -8.26 -5.46 -8.02
CA ALA A 184 -9.43 -6.22 -7.54
C ALA A 184 -10.70 -5.35 -7.49
N VAL A 185 -10.59 -4.09 -7.07
CA VAL A 185 -11.70 -3.12 -7.07
C VAL A 185 -12.11 -2.75 -8.50
N ALA A 186 -11.15 -2.52 -9.40
CA ALA A 186 -11.43 -2.24 -10.81
C ALA A 186 -12.16 -3.42 -11.48
N ALA A 187 -11.72 -4.66 -11.19
CA ALA A 187 -12.41 -5.87 -11.63
C ALA A 187 -13.83 -5.95 -11.06
N ALA A 188 -14.04 -5.64 -9.78
CA ALA A 188 -15.37 -5.58 -9.16
C ALA A 188 -16.30 -4.60 -9.89
N LEU A 189 -15.79 -3.40 -10.24
CA LEU A 189 -16.56 -2.41 -10.99
C LEU A 189 -16.96 -2.90 -12.40
N GLN A 190 -16.15 -3.73 -13.06
CA GLN A 190 -16.52 -4.35 -14.34
C GLN A 190 -17.72 -5.31 -14.21
N LEU A 191 -17.97 -5.86 -13.01
CA LEU A 191 -19.05 -6.81 -12.76
C LEU A 191 -20.42 -6.17 -12.53
N ARG A 192 -20.53 -4.83 -12.54
CA ARG A 192 -21.79 -4.10 -12.27
C ARG A 192 -22.95 -4.58 -13.13
N GLY A 193 -22.72 -4.78 -14.43
CA GLY A 193 -23.75 -5.26 -15.36
C GLY A 193 -24.21 -6.70 -15.10
N SER A 194 -23.48 -7.47 -14.28
CA SER A 194 -23.74 -8.88 -13.99
C SER A 194 -24.26 -9.13 -12.58
N ALA A 195 -24.49 -8.08 -11.79
CA ALA A 195 -25.05 -8.17 -10.45
C ALA A 195 -26.28 -7.23 -10.30
N PRO A 196 -27.34 -7.44 -11.10
CA PRO A 196 -28.57 -6.66 -10.98
C PRO A 196 -29.17 -6.84 -9.58
N GLY A 197 -29.60 -5.75 -8.94
CA GLY A 197 -30.13 -5.76 -7.57
C GLY A 197 -29.13 -5.40 -6.47
N ARG A 198 -27.84 -5.20 -6.80
CA ARG A 198 -26.90 -4.59 -5.85
C ARG A 198 -27.21 -3.11 -5.68
N ALA A 199 -27.31 -2.68 -4.43
CA ALA A 199 -27.59 -1.31 -4.03
C ALA A 199 -26.58 -0.33 -4.65
N GLN A 200 -27.04 0.85 -5.08
CA GLN A 200 -26.22 1.82 -5.78
C GLN A 200 -25.03 2.29 -4.91
N GLU A 201 -25.25 2.42 -3.60
CA GLU A 201 -24.26 2.81 -2.60
C GLU A 201 -23.09 1.82 -2.54
N ALA A 202 -23.32 0.54 -2.82
CA ALA A 202 -22.23 -0.46 -2.88
C ALA A 202 -21.27 -0.14 -4.05
N TRP A 203 -21.82 0.28 -5.19
CA TRP A 203 -21.03 0.67 -6.35
C TRP A 203 -20.34 2.03 -6.16
N ASP A 204 -20.97 2.95 -5.42
CA ASP A 204 -20.38 4.24 -5.07
C ASP A 204 -19.19 4.06 -4.14
N ALA A 205 -19.31 3.21 -3.10
CA ALA A 205 -18.21 2.85 -2.21
C ALA A 205 -17.01 2.24 -2.96
N LEU A 206 -17.28 1.35 -3.93
CA LEU A 206 -16.23 0.78 -4.79
C LEU A 206 -15.55 1.85 -5.67
N ARG A 207 -16.30 2.81 -6.21
CA ARG A 207 -15.73 3.94 -6.99
C ARG A 207 -14.87 4.84 -6.11
N GLU A 208 -15.37 5.23 -4.95
CA GLU A 208 -14.62 6.06 -4.01
C GLU A 208 -13.31 5.38 -3.58
N ALA A 209 -13.37 4.09 -3.26
CA ALA A 209 -12.19 3.30 -2.94
C ALA A 209 -11.21 3.20 -4.11
N HIS A 210 -11.71 2.99 -5.34
CA HIS A 210 -10.89 2.97 -6.55
C HIS A 210 -10.14 4.29 -6.75
N ASP A 211 -10.85 5.41 -6.69
CA ASP A 211 -10.29 6.74 -6.96
C ASP A 211 -9.26 7.11 -5.88
N ARG A 212 -9.56 6.80 -4.62
CA ARG A 212 -8.62 6.99 -3.50
C ARG A 212 -7.33 6.18 -3.66
N LEU A 213 -7.43 4.92 -4.10
CA LEU A 213 -6.25 4.08 -4.31
C LEU A 213 -5.43 4.58 -5.51
N ALA A 214 -6.08 5.18 -6.51
CA ALA A 214 -5.43 5.64 -7.73
C ALA A 214 -4.45 6.79 -7.45
N GLU A 215 -4.75 7.64 -6.46
CA GLU A 215 -3.87 8.73 -6.02
C GLU A 215 -2.50 8.25 -5.50
N ALA A 216 -2.44 7.01 -4.98
CA ALA A 216 -1.27 6.44 -4.37
C ALA A 216 -0.76 5.17 -5.10
N ARG A 217 -1.14 5.03 -6.37
CA ARG A 217 -0.71 3.96 -7.26
C ARG A 217 0.82 3.86 -7.31
N LEU A 218 1.34 2.64 -7.26
CA LEU A 218 2.76 2.36 -7.43
C LEU A 218 3.12 2.32 -8.91
N ASP A 219 4.25 2.94 -9.27
CA ASP A 219 4.88 2.75 -10.58
C ASP A 219 5.65 1.41 -10.60
N ARG A 220 4.90 0.32 -10.47
CA ARG A 220 5.43 -1.05 -10.42
C ARG A 220 4.52 -1.98 -11.20
N GLU A 221 5.10 -2.66 -12.18
CA GLU A 221 4.40 -3.68 -12.95
C GLU A 221 4.14 -4.95 -12.13
N GLU A 222 2.93 -5.49 -12.23
CA GLU A 222 2.50 -6.69 -11.52
C GLU A 222 1.79 -7.67 -12.45
N ILE A 223 2.17 -8.95 -12.39
CA ILE A 223 1.57 -10.00 -13.22
C ILE A 223 0.50 -10.72 -12.41
N LEU A 224 -0.72 -10.77 -12.95
CA LEU A 224 -1.82 -11.60 -12.46
C LEU A 224 -1.86 -12.92 -13.23
N GLY A 225 -1.71 -14.01 -12.50
CA GLY A 225 -1.65 -15.36 -13.04
C GLY A 225 -0.22 -15.87 -13.27
N PRO A 226 -0.08 -16.99 -14.00
CA PRO A 226 1.20 -17.65 -14.17
C PRO A 226 2.19 -16.73 -14.91
N LYS A 227 3.38 -16.57 -14.32
CA LYS A 227 4.44 -15.74 -14.88
C LYS A 227 4.84 -16.26 -16.28
N PRO A 228 4.81 -15.42 -17.33
CA PRO A 228 5.29 -15.80 -18.65
C PRO A 228 6.75 -16.27 -18.61
N LYS A 229 7.05 -17.34 -19.33
CA LYS A 229 8.40 -17.92 -19.41
C LYS A 229 9.26 -17.32 -20.52
N THR A 230 8.65 -16.63 -21.48
CA THR A 230 9.34 -16.05 -22.65
C THR A 230 8.93 -14.60 -22.86
N ALA A 231 9.78 -13.85 -23.57
CA ALA A 231 9.53 -12.44 -23.90
C ALA A 231 8.32 -12.29 -24.84
N GLU A 232 8.13 -13.23 -25.76
CA GLU A 232 6.99 -13.26 -26.68
C GLU A 232 5.69 -13.50 -25.93
N ALA A 233 5.69 -14.41 -24.94
CA ALA A 233 4.52 -14.67 -24.10
C ALA A 233 4.18 -13.44 -23.24
N LEU A 234 5.19 -12.71 -22.73
CA LEU A 234 5.00 -11.47 -22.00
C LEU A 234 4.42 -10.37 -22.89
N ALA A 235 4.95 -10.20 -24.11
CA ALA A 235 4.44 -9.23 -25.08
C ALA A 235 2.99 -9.52 -25.47
N LEU A 236 2.66 -10.79 -25.72
CA LEU A 236 1.28 -11.22 -26.02
C LEU A 236 0.35 -10.96 -24.83
N LEU A 237 0.81 -11.22 -23.60
CA LEU A 237 0.05 -10.93 -22.40
C LEU A 237 -0.22 -9.42 -22.27
N ALA A 238 0.80 -8.58 -22.46
CA ALA A 238 0.66 -7.13 -22.40
C ALA A 238 -0.31 -6.59 -23.46
N GLN A 239 -0.25 -7.12 -24.68
CA GLN A 239 -1.18 -6.77 -25.77
C GLN A 239 -2.63 -7.12 -25.41
N ARG A 240 -2.85 -8.27 -24.77
CA ARG A 240 -4.19 -8.77 -24.39
C ARG A 240 -4.71 -8.25 -23.05
N THR A 241 -3.86 -7.58 -22.27
CA THR A 241 -4.24 -7.05 -20.96
C THR A 241 -5.29 -5.95 -21.14
N PRO A 242 -6.43 -5.96 -20.42
CA PRO A 242 -7.45 -4.94 -20.62
C PRO A 242 -7.02 -3.56 -20.07
N PRO A 243 -7.58 -2.45 -20.58
CA PRO A 243 -7.20 -1.10 -20.16
C PRO A 243 -7.33 -0.84 -18.66
N TRP A 244 -8.41 -1.33 -18.04
CA TRP A 244 -8.65 -1.16 -16.61
C TRP A 244 -7.60 -1.86 -15.74
N LEU A 245 -6.97 -2.93 -16.25
CA LEU A 245 -5.92 -3.65 -15.55
C LEU A 245 -4.56 -2.96 -15.76
N ARG A 246 -4.27 -2.52 -17.00
CA ARG A 246 -3.07 -1.72 -17.32
C ARG A 246 -3.00 -0.42 -16.54
N PHE A 247 -4.15 0.21 -16.25
CA PHE A 247 -4.21 1.39 -15.40
C PHE A 247 -3.52 1.17 -14.05
N TRP A 248 -3.54 -0.05 -13.50
CA TRP A 248 -2.89 -0.39 -12.24
C TRP A 248 -1.48 -0.97 -12.40
N HIS A 249 -0.87 -0.79 -13.58
CA HIS A 249 0.37 -1.48 -13.97
C HIS A 249 0.23 -3.02 -13.89
N GLY A 250 -0.99 -3.53 -14.00
CA GLY A 250 -1.27 -4.97 -14.03
C GLY A 250 -1.10 -5.55 -15.42
N LEU A 251 -0.59 -6.78 -15.50
CA LEU A 251 -0.56 -7.63 -16.69
C LEU A 251 -1.33 -8.92 -16.44
N GLY A 252 -2.32 -9.25 -17.27
CA GLY A 252 -3.18 -10.39 -17.01
C GLY A 252 -4.31 -10.54 -18.02
N ARG A 253 -4.87 -11.76 -18.13
CA ARG A 253 -6.03 -12.02 -19.01
C ARG A 253 -7.34 -11.46 -18.45
N ALA A 254 -7.44 -11.34 -17.13
CA ALA A 254 -8.57 -10.75 -16.43
C ALA A 254 -9.93 -11.35 -16.86
N ASP A 255 -10.08 -12.66 -16.68
CA ASP A 255 -11.28 -13.41 -17.07
C ASP A 255 -12.50 -13.01 -16.21
N LEU A 256 -13.29 -12.06 -16.72
CA LEU A 256 -14.49 -11.56 -16.05
C LEU A 256 -15.56 -12.66 -15.92
N ASP A 257 -15.61 -13.64 -16.83
CA ASP A 257 -16.59 -14.73 -16.75
C ASP A 257 -16.25 -15.68 -15.59
N SER A 258 -14.97 -15.90 -15.32
CA SER A 258 -14.57 -16.60 -14.11
C SER A 258 -14.98 -15.83 -12.85
N MET A 259 -14.70 -14.53 -12.80
CA MET A 259 -15.00 -13.68 -11.64
C MET A 259 -16.50 -13.56 -11.36
N ARG A 260 -17.34 -13.59 -12.41
CA ARG A 260 -18.81 -13.60 -12.28
C ARG A 260 -19.32 -14.78 -11.43
N ARG A 261 -18.61 -15.91 -11.40
CA ARG A 261 -19.01 -17.06 -10.57
C ARG A 261 -18.94 -16.77 -9.07
N GLY A 262 -18.12 -15.80 -8.66
CA GLY A 262 -18.02 -15.34 -7.28
C GLY A 262 -19.12 -14.34 -6.88
N LEU A 263 -19.93 -13.86 -7.83
CA LEU A 263 -21.03 -12.96 -7.51
C LEU A 263 -22.10 -13.70 -6.69
N PRO A 264 -22.69 -13.03 -5.70
CA PRO A 264 -23.86 -13.56 -5.02
C PRO A 264 -25.01 -13.70 -6.02
N ARG A 265 -25.67 -14.86 -6.00
CA ARG A 265 -26.91 -15.12 -6.75
C ARG A 265 -28.07 -14.33 -6.15
#